data_AF-A0A6L2JAW7-F1
#
_entry.id   AF-A0A6L2JAW7-F1
#
_cell.length_a   1.000
_cell.length_b   1.000
_cell.length_c   1.000
_cell.angle_alpha   90.00
_cell.angle_beta   90.00
_cell.angle_gamma   90.00
#
_symmetry.space_group_name_H-M   'P 1'
#
loop_
_entity.id
_entity.type
_entity.pdbx_description
1 polymer ?
#
loop_
_entity_poly.entity_id
_entity_poly.type
_entity_poly.pdbx_seq_one_letter_code
_entity_poly.pdbx_strand_id
1 'polypeptide(L)'
;MAFRNFIYAENEENLSFLPKEPSYGLGNGSLSVSVNTDPLSVDAEPSLKLAEDTVDSWGSYKPEDFLDNAVNSRSQELLQVIEKIRGEFTVMKQREGECEELRSKCEAAMTDFEKNPTVVAIREKMSTLSIKAKVHKANLDRMADKARLEAVEASLKKEVDDVKRDKMRCDAFEQVADMKEPFDLLKVKGYCPSYKKEHTQAGNELATASFPWLSEFVADPSSPIEVLLSKKPLALQRHVPLKTQVLVPASQRATPSSTPTSNLMIRPTVVSSVQP
;
A
#
# COMPACT_ATOMS: atom_id res chain seq x y z
N MET A 1 30.52 24.00 9.64
CA MET A 1 30.22 22.80 10.45
C MET A 1 28.87 22.28 9.99
N ALA A 2 28.87 21.19 9.23
CA ALA A 2 27.68 20.63 8.61
C ALA A 2 27.17 19.45 9.45
N PHE A 3 26.01 19.62 10.08
CA PHE A 3 25.25 18.50 10.62
C PHE A 3 24.34 17.97 9.51
N ARG A 4 24.81 16.94 8.81
CA ARG A 4 23.95 16.03 8.03
C ARG A 4 24.25 14.61 8.48
N ASN A 5 23.17 13.83 8.52
CA ASN A 5 23.09 12.37 8.70
C ASN A 5 22.73 11.91 10.12
N PHE A 6 21.43 12.01 10.43
CA PHE A 6 20.74 10.95 11.15
C PHE A 6 19.50 10.59 10.32
N ILE A 7 19.68 9.66 9.37
CA ILE A 7 18.55 8.94 8.79
C ILE A 7 18.45 7.62 9.57
N TYR A 8 17.35 7.49 10.28
CA TYR A 8 16.91 6.26 10.92
C TYR A 8 16.73 5.19 9.84
N ALA A 9 17.55 4.15 9.89
CA ALA A 9 17.19 2.85 9.36
C ALA A 9 16.31 2.13 10.41
N GLU A 10 15.45 1.25 9.92
CA GLU A 10 14.64 0.28 10.68
C GLU A 10 13.28 0.78 11.21
N ASN A 11 12.28 0.80 10.32
CA ASN A 11 11.12 -0.12 10.39
C ASN A 11 10.03 0.32 9.40
N GLU A 12 10.10 -0.16 8.16
CA GLU A 12 9.16 0.21 7.08
C GLU A 12 7.81 -0.55 7.11
N GLU A 13 7.57 -1.45 8.06
CA GLU A 13 6.42 -2.38 7.96
C GLU A 13 5.09 -1.87 8.56
N ASN A 14 5.00 -0.64 9.09
CA ASN A 14 3.78 -0.20 9.84
C ASN A 14 3.14 1.14 9.43
N LEU A 15 3.46 1.71 8.27
CA LEU A 15 2.87 2.98 7.81
C LEU A 15 1.68 2.84 6.83
N SER A 16 1.09 1.66 6.68
CA SER A 16 0.00 1.41 5.71
C SER A 16 -1.40 1.90 6.12
N PHE A 17 -1.53 2.71 7.18
CA PHE A 17 -2.84 3.21 7.65
C PHE A 17 -3.16 4.66 7.24
N LEU A 18 -2.38 5.27 6.35
CA LEU A 18 -2.85 6.50 5.71
C LEU A 18 -3.90 6.13 4.65
N PRO A 19 -5.08 6.78 4.62
CA PRO A 19 -5.98 6.67 3.48
C PRO A 19 -5.17 7.06 2.25
N LYS A 20 -5.12 6.16 1.27
CA LYS A 20 -4.63 6.43 -0.08
C LYS A 20 -5.49 7.55 -0.63
N GLU A 21 -5.09 8.80 -0.40
CA GLU A 21 -5.64 9.92 -1.15
C GLU A 21 -5.41 9.60 -2.63
N PRO A 22 -6.45 9.69 -3.47
CA PRO A 22 -6.26 9.59 -4.90
C PRO A 22 -5.24 10.65 -5.27
N SER A 23 -4.09 10.19 -5.77
CA SER A 23 -3.08 11.04 -6.40
C SER A 23 -3.76 11.81 -7.53
N TYR A 24 -4.25 13.00 -7.19
CA TYR A 24 -4.38 14.07 -8.16
C TYR A 24 -2.96 14.34 -8.60
N GLY A 25 -2.64 13.88 -9.81
CA GLY A 25 -1.34 14.11 -10.40
C GLY A 25 -0.97 15.57 -10.21
N LEU A 26 0.05 15.80 -9.38
CA LEU A 26 0.87 16.99 -9.46
C LEU A 26 1.53 16.94 -10.84
N GLY A 27 0.78 17.36 -11.85
CA GLY A 27 1.40 18.03 -12.99
C GLY A 27 2.27 19.11 -12.40
N ASN A 28 3.50 19.18 -12.88
CA ASN A 28 4.42 20.28 -12.61
C ASN A 28 3.69 21.60 -12.92
N GLY A 29 3.00 22.13 -11.92
CA GLY A 29 2.46 23.46 -11.91
C GLY A 29 3.66 24.37 -11.77
N SER A 30 4.35 24.57 -12.90
CA SER A 30 5.17 25.75 -13.12
C SER A 30 4.39 26.92 -12.53
N LEU A 31 5.02 27.60 -11.57
CA LEU A 31 4.52 28.85 -11.02
C LEU A 31 4.43 29.80 -12.21
N SER A 32 3.28 29.82 -12.88
CA SER A 32 2.97 30.80 -13.91
C SER A 32 2.75 32.10 -13.15
N VAL A 33 3.87 32.76 -12.85
CA VAL A 33 3.91 34.20 -12.77
C VAL A 33 3.32 34.64 -14.10
N SER A 34 2.07 35.07 -14.08
CA SER A 34 1.46 35.82 -15.17
C SER A 34 2.23 37.14 -15.23
N VAL A 35 3.38 37.09 -15.89
CA VAL A 35 4.00 38.29 -16.42
C VAL A 35 2.96 38.79 -17.41
N ASN A 36 2.22 39.81 -17.00
CA ASN A 36 1.32 40.59 -17.83
C ASN A 36 2.19 41.42 -18.80
N THR A 37 3.09 40.75 -19.52
CA THR A 37 3.67 41.26 -20.74
C THR A 37 2.54 41.18 -21.74
N ASP A 38 1.93 42.33 -22.01
CA ASP A 38 1.18 42.53 -23.23
C ASP A 38 1.97 41.84 -24.37
N PRO A 39 1.33 40.95 -25.15
CA PRO A 39 2.01 40.25 -26.22
C PRO A 39 2.58 41.31 -27.14
N LEU A 40 3.90 41.44 -27.12
CA LEU A 40 4.63 42.29 -28.06
C LEU A 40 4.39 41.61 -29.41
N SER A 41 3.43 42.15 -30.16
CA SER A 41 3.01 41.65 -31.47
C SER A 41 4.17 41.82 -32.44
N VAL A 42 5.12 40.89 -32.41
CA VAL A 42 6.15 40.73 -33.43
C VAL A 42 5.56 39.80 -34.49
N ASP A 43 4.54 40.31 -35.18
CA ASP A 43 3.98 39.67 -36.38
C ASP A 43 4.06 40.64 -37.56
N ALA A 44 5.23 41.25 -37.67
CA ALA A 44 5.69 41.87 -38.91
C ALA A 44 6.89 41.07 -39.37
N GLU A 45 6.63 39.87 -39.90
CA GLU A 45 7.54 39.18 -40.79
C GLU A 45 7.98 40.19 -41.87
N PRO A 46 9.24 40.64 -41.91
CA PRO A 46 9.68 41.59 -42.91
C PRO A 46 9.72 40.85 -44.25
N SER A 47 8.59 40.87 -44.95
CA SER A 47 8.49 40.42 -46.33
C SER A 47 9.42 41.28 -47.17
N LEU A 48 10.66 40.83 -47.35
CA LEU A 48 11.59 41.37 -48.33
C LEU A 48 11.05 41.01 -49.72
N LYS A 49 10.03 41.75 -50.17
CA LYS A 49 9.65 41.79 -51.58
C LYS A 49 10.78 42.50 -52.32
N LEU A 50 11.76 41.72 -52.75
CA LEU A 50 12.73 42.13 -53.76
C LEU A 50 11.94 42.30 -55.05
N ALA A 51 11.46 43.53 -55.29
CA ALA A 51 10.86 43.89 -56.56
C ALA A 51 11.97 43.89 -57.62
N GLU A 52 11.93 42.93 -58.54
CA GLU A 52 12.69 42.93 -59.79
C GLU A 52 12.15 44.06 -60.68
N ASP A 53 12.53 45.30 -60.38
CA ASP A 53 12.30 46.42 -61.30
C ASP A 53 13.46 46.50 -62.28
N THR A 54 13.15 46.08 -63.51
CA THR A 54 13.91 46.19 -64.74
C THR A 54 13.99 47.67 -65.16
N VAL A 55 15.06 48.40 -64.80
CA VAL A 55 15.42 49.64 -65.50
C VAL A 55 16.93 49.82 -65.57
N ASP A 56 17.44 49.84 -66.81
CA ASP A 56 18.80 50.14 -67.20
C ASP A 56 19.23 51.54 -66.76
N SER A 57 19.84 51.66 -65.57
CA SER A 57 20.63 52.83 -65.20
C SER A 57 21.68 52.45 -64.17
N TRP A 58 22.77 51.83 -64.64
CA TRP A 58 24.02 51.66 -63.89
C TRP A 58 24.76 53.00 -63.77
N GLY A 59 24.11 53.98 -63.16
CA GLY A 59 24.79 55.10 -62.52
C GLY A 59 25.60 54.53 -61.34
N SER A 60 26.89 54.84 -61.31
CA SER A 60 27.90 54.37 -60.36
C SER A 60 27.57 54.68 -58.88
N TYR A 61 26.63 53.94 -58.30
CA TYR A 61 26.44 53.91 -56.85
C TYR A 61 27.22 52.72 -56.29
N LYS A 62 28.17 53.01 -55.41
CA LYS A 62 28.99 51.99 -54.75
C LYS A 62 28.09 51.17 -53.82
N PRO A 63 27.91 49.86 -54.05
CA PRO A 63 27.07 49.00 -53.21
C PRO A 63 27.45 48.97 -51.72
N GLU A 64 28.67 49.43 -51.40
CA GLU A 64 29.24 49.51 -50.06
C GLU A 64 28.41 50.40 -49.11
N ASP A 65 27.96 51.58 -49.56
CA ASP A 65 27.25 52.55 -48.71
C ASP A 65 25.88 52.03 -48.23
N PHE A 66 25.23 51.16 -49.01
CA PHE A 66 23.94 50.56 -48.66
C PHE A 66 24.07 49.53 -47.54
N LEU A 67 25.09 48.67 -47.62
CA LEU A 67 25.34 47.65 -46.61
C LEU A 67 25.74 48.29 -45.29
N ASP A 68 26.57 49.33 -45.32
CA ASP A 68 26.98 50.05 -44.11
C ASP A 68 25.79 50.70 -43.39
N ASN A 69 24.85 51.30 -44.13
CA ASN A 69 23.65 51.88 -43.53
C ASN A 69 22.71 50.82 -42.91
N ALA A 70 22.51 49.69 -43.61
CA ALA A 70 21.69 48.59 -43.12
C ALA A 70 22.29 47.94 -41.85
N VAL A 71 23.61 47.74 -41.84
CA VAL A 71 24.35 47.22 -40.68
C VAL A 71 24.29 48.21 -39.52
N ASN A 72 24.46 49.51 -39.77
CA ASN A 72 24.39 50.54 -38.75
C ASN A 72 22.99 50.62 -38.11
N SER A 73 21.92 50.57 -38.92
CA SER A 73 20.54 50.55 -38.40
C SER A 73 20.29 49.35 -37.49
N ARG A 74 20.69 48.14 -37.92
CA ARG A 74 20.55 46.92 -37.10
C ARG A 74 21.41 46.97 -35.84
N SER A 75 22.59 47.59 -35.91
CA SER A 75 23.47 47.76 -34.75
C SER A 75 22.84 48.66 -33.69
N GLN A 76 22.11 49.71 -34.10
CA GLN A 76 21.39 50.58 -33.18
C GLN A 76 20.21 49.87 -32.51
N GLU A 77 19.44 49.08 -33.26
CA GLU A 77 18.37 48.25 -32.70
C GLU A 77 18.90 47.25 -31.67
N LEU A 78 20.00 46.57 -32.00
CA LEU A 78 20.66 45.63 -31.09
C LEU A 78 21.13 46.34 -29.82
N LEU A 79 21.68 47.55 -29.93
CA LEU A 79 22.13 48.32 -28.78
C LEU A 79 20.95 48.66 -27.84
N GLN A 80 19.80 49.07 -28.39
CA GLN A 80 18.60 49.33 -27.61
C GLN A 80 18.10 48.07 -26.88
N VAL A 81 18.13 46.91 -27.53
CA VAL A 81 17.76 45.63 -26.90
C VAL A 81 18.72 45.27 -25.76
N ILE A 82 20.03 45.47 -25.95
CA ILE A 82 21.04 45.23 -24.91
C ILE A 82 20.81 46.13 -23.70
N GLU A 83 20.52 47.42 -23.92
CA GLU A 83 20.23 48.34 -22.82
C GLU A 83 18.96 47.96 -22.07
N LYS A 84 17.91 47.53 -22.79
CA LYS A 84 16.68 47.01 -22.17
C LYS A 84 16.94 45.77 -21.32
N ILE A 85 17.65 44.78 -21.85
CA ILE A 85 18.00 43.55 -21.11
C ILE A 85 18.83 43.89 -19.87
N ARG A 86 19.77 44.84 -19.97
CA ARG A 86 20.56 45.29 -18.83
C ARG A 86 19.70 45.89 -17.72
N GLY A 87 18.68 46.68 -18.08
CA GLY A 87 17.71 47.22 -17.12
C GLY A 87 16.84 46.15 -16.46
N GLU A 88 16.37 45.16 -17.22
CA GLU A 88 15.60 44.04 -16.66
C GLU A 88 16.46 43.18 -15.72
N PHE A 89 17.73 42.98 -16.05
CA PHE A 89 18.67 42.22 -15.23
C PHE A 89 18.91 42.88 -13.86
N THR A 90 19.04 44.20 -13.79
CA THR A 90 19.20 44.90 -12.50
C THR A 90 17.95 44.77 -11.63
N VAL A 91 16.76 44.86 -12.23
CA VAL A 91 15.48 44.63 -11.53
C VAL A 91 15.35 43.20 -11.01
N MET A 92 15.76 42.20 -11.80
CA MET A 92 15.78 40.80 -11.34
C MET A 92 16.73 40.59 -10.16
N LYS A 93 17.94 41.14 -10.25
CA LYS A 93 18.94 41.04 -9.18
C LYS A 93 18.47 41.68 -7.88
N GLN A 94 17.75 42.81 -7.96
CA GLN A 94 17.14 43.43 -6.79
C GLN A 94 16.09 42.51 -6.14
N ARG A 95 15.20 41.92 -6.95
CA ARG A 95 14.17 40.98 -6.47
C ARG A 95 14.77 39.72 -5.84
N GLU A 96 15.89 39.22 -6.34
CA GLU A 96 16.59 38.07 -5.75
C GLU A 96 17.03 38.36 -4.31
N GLY A 97 17.52 39.59 -4.04
CA GLY A 97 17.86 40.02 -2.68
C GLY A 97 16.66 40.03 -1.74
N GLU A 98 15.51 40.56 -2.19
CA GLU A 98 14.26 40.57 -1.41
C GLU A 98 13.75 39.14 -1.10
N CYS A 99 13.90 38.21 -2.06
CA CYS A 99 13.56 36.80 -1.85
C CYS A 99 14.42 36.14 -0.76
N GLU A 100 15.71 36.44 -0.70
CA GLU A 100 16.60 35.87 0.32
C GLU A 100 16.31 36.44 1.72
N GLU A 101 15.97 37.73 1.79
CA GLU A 101 15.51 38.33 3.05
C GLU A 101 14.19 37.70 3.53
N LEU A 102 13.22 37.52 2.62
CA LEU A 102 11.95 36.85 2.94
C LEU A 102 12.16 35.40 3.38
N ARG A 103 13.05 34.66 2.71
CA ARG A 103 13.42 33.30 3.13
C ARG A 103 13.96 33.30 4.56
N SER A 104 14.88 34.20 4.86
CA SER A 104 15.47 34.33 6.19
C SER A 104 14.41 34.65 7.26
N LYS A 105 13.45 35.53 6.95
CA LYS A 105 12.32 35.85 7.85
C LYS A 105 11.40 34.65 8.08
N CYS A 106 11.09 33.89 7.03
CA CYS A 106 10.29 32.68 7.15
C CYS A 106 10.99 31.62 8.01
N GLU A 107 12.29 31.42 7.83
CA GLU A 107 13.07 30.48 8.65
C GLU A 107 13.08 30.91 10.12
N ALA A 108 13.33 32.19 10.40
CA ALA A 108 13.26 32.72 11.76
C ALA A 108 11.87 32.51 12.39
N ALA A 109 10.79 32.83 11.66
CA ALA A 109 9.42 32.65 12.13
C ALA A 109 9.10 31.18 12.43
N MET A 110 9.60 30.23 11.63
CA MET A 110 9.44 28.80 11.89
C MET A 110 10.17 28.37 13.16
N THR A 111 11.40 28.86 13.38
CA THR A 111 12.14 28.54 14.62
C THR A 111 11.45 29.14 15.86
N ASP A 112 10.86 30.32 15.75
CA ASP A 112 10.10 30.93 16.84
C ASP A 112 8.79 30.18 17.10
N PHE A 113 8.12 29.71 16.05
CA PHE A 113 6.95 28.83 16.18
C PHE A 113 7.29 27.51 16.87
N GLU A 114 8.43 26.89 16.54
CA GLU A 114 8.86 25.66 17.21
C GLU A 114 9.20 25.85 18.69
N LYS A 115 9.72 27.04 19.05
CA LYS A 115 9.99 27.41 20.44
C LYS A 115 8.73 27.82 21.20
N ASN A 116 7.58 27.96 20.54
CA ASN A 116 6.33 28.31 21.18
C ASN A 116 5.99 27.27 22.28
N PRO A 117 5.79 27.69 23.54
CA PRO A 117 5.58 26.75 24.65
C PRO A 117 4.33 25.88 24.47
N THR A 118 3.29 26.38 23.78
CA THR A 118 2.10 25.58 23.45
C THR A 118 2.43 24.48 22.45
N VAL A 119 3.21 24.78 21.40
CA VAL A 119 3.64 23.78 20.41
C VAL A 119 4.53 22.71 21.06
N VAL A 120 5.46 23.13 21.93
CA VAL A 120 6.30 22.21 22.72
C VAL A 120 5.44 21.32 23.60
N ALA A 121 4.49 21.88 24.37
CA ALA A 121 3.61 21.11 25.23
C ALA A 121 2.71 20.13 24.43
N ILE A 122 2.26 20.51 23.23
CA ILE A 122 1.54 19.61 22.33
C ILE A 122 2.45 18.46 21.88
N ARG A 123 3.69 18.76 21.44
CA ARG A 123 4.66 17.75 21.01
C ARG A 123 5.01 16.75 22.12
N GLU A 124 5.16 17.23 23.35
CA GLU A 124 5.36 16.38 24.53
C GLU A 124 4.15 15.50 24.80
N LYS A 125 2.93 16.06 24.81
CA LYS A 125 1.69 15.29 25.00
C LYS A 125 1.52 14.22 23.91
N MET A 126 1.81 14.55 22.66
CA MET A 126 1.80 13.58 21.55
C MET A 126 2.82 12.46 21.78
N SER A 127 4.03 12.78 22.23
CA SER A 127 5.07 11.80 22.58
C SER A 127 4.62 10.88 23.72
N THR A 128 4.05 11.44 24.79
CA THR A 128 3.51 10.67 25.91
C THR A 128 2.37 9.74 25.47
N LEU A 129 1.43 10.24 24.67
CA LEU A 129 0.33 9.43 24.14
C LEU A 129 0.83 8.30 23.24
N SER A 130 1.85 8.56 22.41
CA SER A 130 2.47 7.55 21.54
C SER A 130 3.10 6.41 22.35
N ILE A 131 3.84 6.74 23.41
CA ILE A 131 4.42 5.72 24.33
C ILE A 131 3.30 4.91 24.99
N LYS A 132 2.27 5.58 25.51
CA LYS A 132 1.13 4.92 26.17
C LYS A 132 0.40 3.97 25.21
N ALA A 133 0.20 4.38 23.96
CA ALA A 133 -0.41 3.53 22.93
C ALA A 133 0.43 2.28 22.64
N LYS A 134 1.76 2.40 22.53
CA LYS A 134 2.66 1.26 22.35
C LYS A 134 2.60 0.26 23.52
N VAL A 135 2.54 0.76 24.75
CA VAL A 135 2.40 -0.10 25.96
C VAL A 135 1.06 -0.83 25.97
N HIS A 136 -0.04 -0.15 25.65
CA HIS A 136 -1.35 -0.81 25.56
C HIS A 136 -1.40 -1.89 24.49
N LYS A 137 -0.79 -1.64 23.32
CA LYS A 137 -0.67 -2.64 22.25
C LYS A 137 0.06 -3.90 22.75
N ALA A 138 1.24 -3.73 23.35
CA ALA A 138 2.01 -4.85 23.89
C ALA A 138 1.27 -5.63 25.00
N ASN A 139 0.45 -4.94 25.81
CA ASN A 139 -0.38 -5.59 26.82
C ASN A 139 -1.50 -6.43 26.19
N LEU A 140 -2.11 -5.95 25.10
CA LEU A 140 -3.13 -6.69 24.36
C LEU A 140 -2.53 -7.94 23.70
N ASP A 141 -1.37 -7.82 23.08
CA ASP A 141 -0.65 -8.95 22.47
C ASP A 141 -0.33 -10.02 23.52
N ARG A 142 0.14 -9.62 24.70
CA ARG A 142 0.38 -10.53 25.83
C ARG A 142 -0.89 -11.25 26.30
N MET A 143 -2.05 -10.57 26.30
CA MET A 143 -3.32 -11.20 26.67
C MET A 143 -3.76 -12.22 25.62
N ALA A 144 -3.56 -11.94 24.33
CA ALA A 144 -3.86 -12.87 23.25
C ALA A 144 -2.99 -14.13 23.35
N ASP A 145 -1.69 -13.97 23.59
CA ASP A 145 -0.78 -15.10 23.76
C ASP A 145 -1.10 -15.93 25.01
N LYS A 146 -1.49 -15.28 26.11
CA LYS A 146 -1.96 -15.98 27.31
C LYS A 146 -3.19 -16.85 27.01
N ALA A 147 -4.19 -16.31 26.31
CA ALA A 147 -5.39 -17.06 25.95
C ALA A 147 -5.07 -18.26 25.03
N ARG A 148 -4.12 -18.10 24.10
CA ARG A 148 -3.65 -19.20 23.24
C ARG A 148 -2.94 -20.29 24.05
N LEU A 149 -2.13 -19.92 25.04
CA LEU A 149 -1.44 -20.85 25.91
C LEU A 149 -2.43 -21.67 26.77
N GLU A 150 -3.44 -21.03 27.36
CA GLU A 150 -4.50 -21.70 28.12
C GLU A 150 -5.28 -22.71 27.25
N ALA A 151 -5.55 -22.37 25.98
CA ALA A 151 -6.20 -23.30 25.05
C ALA A 151 -5.31 -24.51 24.70
N VAL A 152 -4.01 -24.30 24.51
CA VAL A 152 -3.04 -25.38 24.26
C VAL A 152 -2.93 -26.29 25.49
N GLU A 153 -2.85 -25.73 26.69
CA GLU A 153 -2.82 -26.49 27.95
C GLU A 153 -4.07 -27.37 28.11
N ALA A 154 -5.26 -26.82 27.85
CA ALA A 154 -6.51 -27.57 27.89
C ALA A 154 -6.53 -28.72 26.86
N SER A 155 -6.02 -28.48 25.65
CA SER A 155 -5.90 -29.51 24.61
C SER A 155 -4.94 -30.62 25.02
N LEU A 156 -3.76 -30.27 25.53
CA LEU A 156 -2.75 -31.22 25.96
C LEU A 156 -3.24 -32.09 27.12
N LYS A 157 -3.94 -31.50 28.09
CA LYS A 157 -4.54 -32.25 29.20
C LYS A 157 -5.51 -33.32 28.71
N LYS A 158 -6.36 -32.97 27.73
CA LYS A 158 -7.28 -33.92 27.10
C LYS A 158 -6.53 -35.06 26.39
N GLU A 159 -5.49 -34.73 25.62
CA GLU A 159 -4.69 -35.73 24.91
C GLU A 159 -3.98 -36.70 25.86
N VAL A 160 -3.44 -36.19 26.99
CA VAL A 160 -2.84 -37.02 28.04
C VAL A 160 -3.88 -37.99 28.64
N ASP A 161 -5.10 -37.54 28.89
CA ASP A 161 -6.18 -38.38 29.40
C ASP A 161 -6.58 -39.46 28.38
N ASP A 162 -6.60 -39.12 27.09
CA ASP A 162 -6.90 -40.06 26.00
C ASP A 162 -5.78 -41.11 25.85
N VAL A 163 -4.50 -40.70 25.85
CA VAL A 163 -3.34 -41.61 25.83
C VAL A 163 -3.34 -42.54 27.04
N LYS A 164 -3.68 -42.02 28.22
CA LYS A 164 -3.79 -42.84 29.43
C LYS A 164 -4.88 -43.90 29.30
N ARG A 165 -6.02 -43.55 28.68
CA ARG A 165 -7.11 -44.48 28.39
C ARG A 165 -6.69 -45.56 27.40
N ASP A 166 -5.96 -45.18 26.35
CA ASP A 166 -5.47 -46.12 25.36
C ASP A 166 -4.39 -47.05 25.91
N LYS A 167 -3.50 -46.55 26.78
CA LYS A 167 -2.55 -47.40 27.52
C LYS A 167 -3.28 -48.48 28.32
N MET A 168 -4.33 -48.13 29.07
CA MET A 168 -5.12 -49.12 29.82
C MET A 168 -5.76 -50.18 28.91
N ARG A 169 -6.13 -49.82 27.67
CA ARG A 169 -6.62 -50.80 26.68
C ARG A 169 -5.51 -51.72 26.20
N CYS A 170 -4.32 -51.18 25.90
CA CYS A 170 -3.16 -51.97 25.52
C CYS A 170 -2.77 -52.98 26.60
N ASP A 171 -2.72 -52.55 27.87
CA ASP A 171 -2.40 -53.44 28.99
C ASP A 171 -3.42 -54.60 29.10
N ALA A 172 -4.69 -54.36 28.76
CA ALA A 172 -5.71 -55.41 28.71
C ALA A 172 -5.51 -56.39 27.53
N PHE A 173 -5.04 -55.91 26.38
CA PHE A 173 -4.71 -56.78 25.25
C PHE A 173 -3.48 -57.65 25.50
N GLU A 174 -2.47 -57.12 26.19
CA GLU A 174 -1.28 -57.88 26.58
C GLU A 174 -1.64 -59.05 27.49
N GLN A 175 -2.53 -58.82 28.48
CA GLN A 175 -3.07 -59.91 29.31
C GLN A 175 -3.79 -60.99 28.50
N VAL A 176 -4.54 -60.62 27.47
CA VAL A 176 -5.22 -61.59 26.59
C VAL A 176 -4.22 -62.36 25.73
N ALA A 177 -3.14 -61.73 25.29
CA ALA A 177 -2.10 -62.37 24.49
C ALA A 177 -1.30 -63.42 25.30
N ASP A 178 -1.10 -63.17 26.59
CA ASP A 178 -0.43 -64.11 27.51
C ASP A 178 -1.30 -65.33 27.89
N MET A 179 -2.60 -65.31 27.59
CA MET A 179 -3.46 -66.45 27.79
C MET A 179 -3.10 -67.58 26.82
N LYS A 180 -2.62 -68.72 27.36
CA LYS A 180 -2.26 -69.90 26.57
C LYS A 180 -3.45 -70.69 26.01
N GLU A 181 -4.66 -70.50 26.54
CA GLU A 181 -5.87 -71.17 26.06
C GLU A 181 -6.68 -70.26 25.11
N PRO A 182 -7.23 -70.80 24.00
CA PRO A 182 -8.12 -70.05 23.12
C PRO A 182 -9.32 -69.49 23.90
N PHE A 183 -9.50 -68.17 23.84
CA PHE A 183 -10.63 -67.51 24.47
C PHE A 183 -11.92 -67.79 23.69
N ASP A 184 -12.94 -68.32 24.37
CA ASP A 184 -14.27 -68.47 23.79
C ASP A 184 -15.03 -67.14 23.87
N LEU A 185 -15.00 -66.38 22.76
CA LEU A 185 -15.69 -65.10 22.62
C LEU A 185 -17.19 -65.19 22.95
N LEU A 186 -17.82 -66.37 22.80
CA LEU A 186 -19.23 -66.57 23.11
C LEU A 186 -19.54 -66.43 24.60
N LYS A 187 -18.53 -66.56 25.46
CA LYS A 187 -18.66 -66.42 26.93
C LYS A 187 -18.40 -64.99 27.41
N VAL A 188 -17.88 -64.10 26.56
CA VAL A 188 -17.63 -62.70 26.92
C VAL A 188 -18.94 -61.93 26.92
N LYS A 189 -19.38 -61.50 28.11
CA LYS A 189 -20.64 -60.76 28.28
C LYS A 189 -20.60 -59.46 27.47
N GLY A 190 -21.50 -59.33 26.49
CA GLY A 190 -21.58 -58.19 25.58
C GLY A 190 -20.98 -58.44 24.19
N TYR A 191 -20.35 -59.59 23.95
CA TYR A 191 -19.96 -60.00 22.60
C TYR A 191 -21.21 -60.34 21.78
N CYS A 192 -21.43 -59.63 20.67
CA CYS A 192 -22.58 -59.86 19.78
C CYS A 192 -22.13 -60.73 18.59
N PRO A 193 -22.65 -61.97 18.43
CA PRO A 193 -22.23 -62.87 17.34
C PRO A 193 -22.48 -62.34 15.93
N SER A 194 -23.34 -61.33 15.77
CA SER A 194 -23.66 -60.70 14.48
C SER A 194 -22.46 -60.05 13.81
N TYR A 195 -21.47 -59.58 14.58
CA TYR A 195 -20.23 -58.99 14.06
C TYR A 195 -19.45 -59.95 13.14
N LYS A 196 -19.56 -61.26 13.38
CA LYS A 196 -18.87 -62.27 12.58
C LYS A 196 -19.44 -62.38 11.16
N LYS A 197 -20.74 -62.12 10.98
CA LYS A 197 -21.45 -62.24 9.71
C LYS A 197 -21.25 -61.02 8.81
N GLU A 198 -21.07 -59.84 9.40
CA GLU A 198 -20.82 -58.59 8.66
C GLU A 198 -19.37 -58.48 8.15
N HIS A 199 -18.38 -58.98 8.90
CA HIS A 199 -16.98 -58.92 8.45
C HIS A 199 -16.63 -59.90 7.32
N THR A 200 -17.34 -61.03 7.18
CA THR A 200 -17.11 -61.95 6.05
C THR A 200 -17.68 -61.43 4.73
N GLN A 201 -18.69 -60.56 4.79
CA GLN A 201 -19.35 -60.01 3.59
C GLN A 201 -18.77 -58.64 3.19
N ALA A 202 -18.34 -57.80 4.14
CA ALA A 202 -17.70 -56.51 3.85
C ALA A 202 -16.18 -56.59 3.61
N GLY A 203 -15.56 -57.75 3.82
CA GLY A 203 -14.11 -57.89 4.02
C GLY A 203 -13.22 -57.79 2.78
N ASN A 204 -13.76 -57.95 1.56
CA ASN A 204 -12.92 -57.97 0.36
C ASN A 204 -12.99 -56.69 -0.46
N GLU A 205 -14.13 -56.02 -0.56
CA GLU A 205 -14.27 -54.87 -1.47
C GLU A 205 -13.37 -53.70 -1.09
N LEU A 206 -13.30 -53.38 0.21
CA LEU A 206 -12.44 -52.29 0.68
C LEU A 206 -10.95 -52.65 0.55
N ALA A 207 -10.56 -53.87 0.95
CA ALA A 207 -9.18 -54.34 0.83
C ALA A 207 -8.74 -54.41 -0.64
N THR A 208 -9.56 -54.99 -1.51
CA THR A 208 -9.31 -55.06 -2.96
C THR A 208 -9.22 -53.68 -3.61
N ALA A 209 -10.01 -52.70 -3.15
CA ALA A 209 -9.96 -51.33 -3.68
C ALA A 209 -8.76 -50.51 -3.17
N SER A 210 -8.29 -50.77 -1.95
CA SER A 210 -7.25 -49.96 -1.29
C SER A 210 -5.84 -50.54 -1.37
N PHE A 211 -5.68 -51.85 -1.49
CA PHE A 211 -4.36 -52.50 -1.58
C PHE A 211 -3.52 -52.04 -2.78
N PRO A 212 -4.06 -51.92 -4.01
CA PRO A 212 -3.28 -51.46 -5.15
C PRO A 212 -2.71 -50.05 -4.95
N TRP A 213 -3.50 -49.15 -4.35
CA TRP A 213 -3.08 -47.77 -4.05
C TRP A 213 -1.98 -47.72 -2.98
N LEU A 214 -2.10 -48.53 -1.92
CA LEU A 214 -1.06 -48.60 -0.88
C LEU A 214 0.23 -49.28 -1.38
N SER A 215 0.13 -50.27 -2.27
CA SER A 215 1.31 -50.91 -2.85
C SER A 215 2.14 -49.95 -3.73
N GLU A 216 1.49 -49.01 -4.41
CA GLU A 216 2.16 -47.96 -5.20
C GLU A 216 2.88 -46.95 -4.28
N PHE A 217 2.33 -46.66 -3.10
CA PHE A 217 2.99 -45.83 -2.08
C PHE A 217 4.27 -46.46 -1.53
N VAL A 218 4.27 -47.77 -1.31
CA VAL A 218 5.45 -48.50 -0.79
C VAL A 218 6.56 -48.59 -1.85
N ALA A 219 6.20 -48.55 -3.15
CA ALA A 219 7.17 -48.63 -4.24
C ALA A 219 8.00 -47.34 -4.43
N ASP A 220 7.47 -46.17 -4.04
CA ASP A 220 8.21 -44.91 -4.06
C ASP A 220 7.80 -43.98 -2.88
N PRO A 221 8.46 -44.09 -1.72
CA PRO A 221 8.16 -43.27 -0.55
C PRO A 221 8.58 -41.79 -0.72
N SER A 222 9.32 -41.45 -1.77
CA SER A 222 9.78 -40.07 -2.02
C SER A 222 8.79 -39.25 -2.86
N SER A 223 7.75 -39.90 -3.39
CA SER A 223 6.71 -39.23 -4.17
C SER A 223 5.94 -38.20 -3.33
N PRO A 224 5.75 -36.96 -3.81
CA PRO A 224 4.95 -35.95 -3.12
C PRO A 224 3.50 -36.42 -2.90
N ILE A 225 2.91 -36.05 -1.75
CA ILE A 225 1.57 -36.49 -1.36
C ILE A 225 0.49 -36.08 -2.38
N GLU A 226 0.70 -34.96 -3.08
CA GLU A 226 -0.19 -34.45 -4.13
C GLU A 226 -0.25 -35.41 -5.34
N VAL A 227 0.88 -36.02 -5.72
CA VAL A 227 0.95 -36.98 -6.82
C VAL A 227 0.20 -38.26 -6.46
N LEU A 228 0.30 -38.71 -5.20
CA LEU A 228 -0.37 -39.90 -4.68
C LEU A 228 -1.89 -39.71 -4.55
N LEU A 229 -2.33 -38.52 -4.15
CA LEU A 229 -3.75 -38.17 -4.05
C LEU A 229 -4.40 -37.97 -5.42
N SER A 230 -3.63 -37.59 -6.45
CA SER A 230 -4.14 -37.45 -7.83
C SER A 230 -4.57 -38.79 -8.45
N LYS A 231 -4.01 -39.91 -7.97
CA LYS A 231 -4.33 -41.27 -8.43
C LYS A 231 -5.37 -42.00 -7.55
N LYS A 232 -6.02 -41.30 -6.64
CA LYS A 232 -6.98 -41.91 -5.71
C LYS A 232 -8.12 -42.61 -6.49
N PRO A 233 -8.37 -43.92 -6.27
CA PRO A 233 -9.44 -44.63 -6.96
C PRO A 233 -10.79 -43.92 -6.80
N LEU A 234 -11.57 -43.84 -7.88
CA LEU A 234 -12.88 -43.18 -7.89
C LEU A 234 -13.81 -43.71 -6.79
N ALA A 235 -13.67 -44.99 -6.42
CA ALA A 235 -14.42 -45.63 -5.33
C ALA A 235 -14.15 -45.01 -3.94
N LEU A 236 -13.00 -44.38 -3.73
CA LEU A 236 -12.63 -43.65 -2.51
C LEU A 236 -12.86 -42.14 -2.64
N GLN A 237 -13.24 -41.66 -3.82
CA GLN A 237 -13.71 -40.30 -4.04
C GLN A 237 -15.12 -40.23 -3.46
N ARG A 238 -15.21 -40.02 -2.15
CA ARG A 238 -16.49 -39.79 -1.46
C ARG A 238 -17.31 -38.84 -2.31
N HIS A 239 -18.50 -39.28 -2.71
CA HIS A 239 -19.51 -38.39 -3.27
C HIS A 239 -19.63 -37.22 -2.31
N VAL A 240 -19.10 -36.06 -2.72
CA VAL A 240 -19.37 -34.81 -2.02
C VAL A 240 -20.88 -34.67 -2.09
N PRO A 241 -21.61 -34.67 -0.95
CA PRO A 241 -23.03 -34.44 -0.98
C PRO A 241 -23.25 -33.14 -1.72
N LEU A 242 -23.91 -33.22 -2.88
CA LEU A 242 -24.20 -32.06 -3.72
C LEU A 242 -24.95 -31.09 -2.81
N LYS A 243 -24.26 -30.01 -2.44
CA LYS A 243 -24.73 -29.03 -1.46
C LYS A 243 -26.03 -28.45 -2.00
N THR A 244 -27.17 -28.96 -1.52
CA THR A 244 -28.50 -28.44 -1.81
C THR A 244 -28.44 -26.95 -1.55
N GLN A 245 -28.63 -26.15 -2.61
CA GLN A 245 -28.69 -24.70 -2.48
C GLN A 245 -29.87 -24.36 -1.58
N VAL A 246 -29.58 -24.03 -0.33
CA VAL A 246 -30.52 -23.35 0.55
C VAL A 246 -30.69 -21.95 -0.02
N LEU A 247 -31.90 -21.69 -0.52
CA LEU A 247 -32.36 -20.38 -0.98
C LEU A 247 -32.16 -19.38 0.18
N VAL A 248 -31.24 -18.45 0.02
CA VAL A 248 -31.01 -17.34 0.96
C VAL A 248 -32.19 -16.36 0.82
N PRO A 249 -32.93 -16.04 1.91
CA PRO A 249 -33.93 -14.98 1.85
C PRO A 249 -33.23 -13.65 1.62
N ALA A 250 -33.68 -12.90 0.61
CA ALA A 250 -33.22 -11.55 0.34
C ALA A 250 -33.51 -10.64 1.55
N SER A 251 -32.47 -10.34 2.31
CA SER A 251 -32.52 -9.34 3.38
C SER A 251 -32.57 -7.95 2.75
N GLN A 252 -33.58 -7.18 3.16
CA GLN A 252 -33.92 -5.88 2.62
C GLN A 252 -32.77 -4.89 2.76
N ARG A 253 -32.44 -4.27 1.62
CA ARG A 253 -31.52 -3.15 1.48
C ARG A 253 -32.14 -1.91 2.12
N ALA A 254 -31.76 -1.62 3.36
CA ALA A 254 -32.03 -0.31 3.96
C ALA A 254 -31.02 0.71 3.39
N THR A 255 -31.56 1.68 2.66
CA THR A 255 -30.86 2.86 2.14
C THR A 255 -30.50 3.81 3.29
N PRO A 256 -29.23 4.17 3.53
CA PRO A 256 -28.91 5.39 4.23
C PRO A 256 -28.73 6.50 3.19
N SER A 257 -29.77 7.31 3.00
CA SER A 257 -29.66 8.65 2.45
C SER A 257 -29.13 9.54 3.57
N SER A 258 -27.91 10.06 3.41
CA SER A 258 -27.44 11.20 4.18
C SER A 258 -26.58 12.06 3.27
N THR A 259 -27.26 12.99 2.61
CA THR A 259 -26.69 14.14 1.90
C THR A 259 -26.07 15.07 2.96
N PRO A 260 -24.75 15.36 2.95
CA PRO A 260 -24.22 16.46 3.72
C PRO A 260 -24.46 17.75 2.93
N THR A 261 -25.47 18.52 3.36
CA THR A 261 -25.68 19.91 2.92
C THR A 261 -24.48 20.74 3.40
N SER A 262 -23.64 21.14 2.45
CA SER A 262 -22.59 22.13 2.66
C SER A 262 -23.22 23.51 2.88
N ASN A 263 -23.38 23.89 4.15
CA ASN A 263 -23.66 25.27 4.50
C ASN A 263 -22.38 26.10 4.35
N LEU A 264 -22.28 26.72 3.17
CA LEU A 264 -21.45 27.87 2.86
C LEU A 264 -22.01 29.11 3.58
N MET A 265 -21.13 30.08 3.89
CA MET A 265 -21.32 31.33 4.63
C MET A 265 -21.09 31.17 6.15
N ILE A 266 -20.10 31.86 6.73
CA ILE A 266 -20.12 33.31 6.96
C ILE A 266 -18.68 33.90 6.94
N ARG A 267 -18.50 35.03 6.25
CA ARG A 267 -17.35 35.94 6.35
C ARG A 267 -17.38 36.68 7.71
N PRO A 268 -16.27 36.79 8.45
CA PRO A 268 -16.13 37.81 9.48
C PRO A 268 -15.67 39.14 8.86
N THR A 269 -16.51 40.15 9.10
CA THR A 269 -16.31 41.57 8.82
C THR A 269 -15.02 42.11 9.46
N VAL A 270 -14.22 42.82 8.66
CA VAL A 270 -13.10 43.65 9.14
C VAL A 270 -13.68 44.85 9.89
N VAL A 271 -13.47 44.91 11.21
CA VAL A 271 -13.66 46.13 11.99
C VAL A 271 -12.35 46.90 11.96
N SER A 272 -12.31 47.95 11.14
CA SER A 272 -11.31 49.00 11.26
C SER A 272 -11.69 49.88 12.45
N SER A 273 -10.88 49.87 13.50
CA SER A 273 -10.91 50.92 14.51
C SER A 273 -9.73 51.85 14.25
N VAL A 274 -10.07 53.03 13.76
CA VAL A 274 -9.25 54.23 13.83
C VAL A 274 -9.53 54.84 15.20
N GLN A 275 -8.50 55.15 15.97
CA GLN A 275 -8.61 56.09 17.09
C GLN A 275 -7.32 56.93 17.22
N PRO A 276 -7.46 58.14 17.80
CA PRO A 276 -6.80 59.39 17.38
C PRO A 276 -5.36 59.59 17.87
#